data_AF-A0A382XSG7-F1
#
_entry.id   AF-A0A382XSG7-F1
#
_cell.length_a   1.000
_cell.length_b   1.000
_cell.length_c   1.000
_cell.angle_alpha   90.00
_cell.angle_beta   90.00
_cell.angle_gamma   90.00
#
_symmetry.space_group_name_H-M   'P 1'
#
loop_
_entity.id
_entity.type
_entity.pdbx_description
1 polymer ?
#
loop_
_entity_poly.entity_id
_entity_poly.type
_entity_poly.pdbx_seq_one_letter_code
_entity_poly.pdbx_strand_id
1 'polypeptide(L)' 'MKIGIFDHVEKLPSISLSEQYSNRISLVQRADELGFYSYHVAEHHHSPLT' A
#
# COMPACT_ATOMS: atom_id res chain seq x y z
N MET A 1 -3.20 -22.34 -3.45
CA MET A 1 -2.23 -21.54 -2.67
C MET A 1 -2.77 -20.12 -2.57
N LYS A 2 -2.71 -19.48 -1.39
CA LYS A 2 -3.18 -18.10 -1.21
C LYS A 2 -1.97 -17.16 -1.16
N ILE A 3 -1.94 -16.13 -2.00
CA ILE A 3 -0.84 -15.16 -2.11
C ILE A 3 -1.42 -13.77 -1.84
N GLY A 4 -0.82 -13.02 -0.92
CA GLY A 4 -1.25 -11.67 -0.56
C GLY A 4 -0.12 -10.64 -0.69
N ILE A 5 -0.48 -9.36 -0.61
CA ILE A 5 0.44 -8.22 -0.65
C ILE A 5 0.58 -7.65 0.76
N PHE A 6 1.80 -7.25 1.13
CA PHE A 6 2.09 -6.52 2.35
C PHE A 6 2.69 -5.16 2.00
N ASP A 7 2.13 -4.08 2.56
CA ASP A 7 2.50 -2.70 2.29
C ASP A 7 2.87 -1.98 3.60
N HIS A 8 4.06 -1.37 3.63
CA HIS A 8 4.59 -0.67 4.80
C HIS A 8 4.00 0.72 5.00
N VAL A 9 3.25 1.25 4.02
CA VAL A 9 2.62 2.58 4.11
C VAL A 9 3.63 3.73 4.26
N GLU A 10 4.84 3.56 3.72
CA GLU A 10 5.89 4.57 3.79
C GLU A 10 5.58 5.81 2.96
N LYS A 11 5.81 6.99 3.53
CA LYS A 11 5.63 8.27 2.82
C LYS A 11 6.71 8.45 1.77
N LEU A 12 6.30 8.69 0.52
CA LEU A 12 7.23 8.96 -0.56
C LEU A 12 7.61 10.46 -0.57
N PRO A 13 8.92 10.81 -0.51
CA PRO A 13 9.33 12.22 -0.36
C PRO A 13 8.92 13.12 -1.53
N SER A 14 8.82 12.57 -2.74
CA SER A 14 8.60 13.32 -3.98
C SER A 14 7.15 13.33 -4.46
N ILE A 15 6.22 12.72 -3.71
CA ILE A 15 4.82 12.55 -4.13
C ILE A 15 3.90 13.21 -3.10
N SER A 16 2.87 13.92 -3.58
CA SER A 16 1.85 14.45 -2.68
C SER A 16 1.11 13.33 -1.98
N LEU A 17 0.64 13.55 -0.74
CA LEU A 17 -0.13 12.52 -0.02
C LEU A 17 -1.37 12.07 -0.80
N SER A 18 -2.06 13.02 -1.45
CA SER A 18 -3.24 12.69 -2.26
C SER A 18 -2.89 11.73 -3.40
N GLU A 19 -1.86 12.05 -4.19
CA GLU A 19 -1.43 11.22 -5.30
C GLU A 19 -0.95 9.85 -4.82
N GLN A 20 -0.18 9.81 -3.72
CA GLN A 20 0.28 8.57 -3.14
C GLN A 20 -0.88 7.66 -2.72
N TYR A 21 -1.91 8.20 -2.05
CA TYR A 21 -3.09 7.43 -1.67
C TYR A 21 -3.94 7.01 -2.87
N SER A 22 -4.09 7.87 -3.89
CA SER A 22 -4.77 7.50 -5.14
C SER A 22 -4.08 6.33 -5.83
N ASN A 23 -2.74 6.37 -5.95
CA ASN A 23 -1.95 5.30 -6.55
C ASN A 23 -2.09 3.98 -5.76
N ARG A 24 -2.13 4.04 -4.43
CA ARG A 24 -2.35 2.87 -3.56
C ARG A 24 -3.74 2.26 -3.76
N ILE A 25 -4.78 3.08 -3.85
CA ILE A 25 -6.13 2.60 -4.13
C ILE A 25 -6.17 1.89 -5.48
N SER A 26 -5.58 2.48 -6.52
CA SER A 26 -5.50 1.86 -7.85
C SER A 26 -4.73 0.53 -7.83
N LEU A 27 -3.66 0.43 -7.04
CA LEU A 27 -2.91 -0.81 -6.86
C LEU A 27 -3.75 -1.90 -6.19
N VAL A 28 -4.49 -1.57 -5.13
CA VAL A 28 -5.36 -2.54 -4.43
C VAL A 28 -6.48 -3.03 -5.34
N GLN A 29 -7.12 -2.12 -6.09
CA GLN A 29 -8.14 -2.48 -7.07
C GLN A 29 -7.59 -3.46 -8.12
N ARG A 30 -6.38 -3.17 -8.64
CA ARG A 30 -5.74 -4.04 -9.62
C ARG A 30 -5.34 -5.40 -9.03
N ALA A 31 -4.90 -5.42 -7.77
CA ALA A 31 -4.57 -6.66 -7.08
C ALA A 31 -5.80 -7.57 -6.89
N ASP A 32 -6.96 -6.97 -6.57
CA ASP A 32 -8.23 -7.69 -6.48
C ASP A 32 -8.62 -8.32 -7.83
N GLU A 33 -8.56 -7.55 -8.92
CA GLU A 33 -8.81 -8.05 -10.28
C GLU A 33 -7.88 -9.19 -10.71
N LEU A 34 -6.64 -9.21 -10.19
CA LEU A 34 -5.63 -10.23 -10.49
C LEU A 34 -5.73 -11.45 -9.56
N GLY A 35 -6.64 -11.45 -8.58
CA GLY A 35 -6.89 -12.58 -7.70
C GLY A 35 -5.91 -12.72 -6.54
N PHE A 36 -5.25 -11.63 -6.12
CA PHE A 36 -4.51 -11.63 -4.85
C PHE A 36 -5.49 -11.85 -3.68
N TYR A 37 -5.10 -12.68 -2.73
CA TYR A 37 -5.96 -13.12 -1.64
C TYR A 37 -6.23 -12.02 -0.60
N SER A 38 -5.23 -11.18 -0.33
CA SER A 38 -5.32 -10.16 0.71
C SER A 38 -4.37 -8.99 0.43
N TYR A 39 -4.70 -7.85 1.04
CA TYR A 39 -3.85 -6.67 1.13
C TYR A 39 -3.69 -6.30 2.60
N HIS A 40 -2.50 -6.50 3.15
CA HIS A 40 -2.18 -6.18 4.54
C HIS A 40 -1.35 -4.89 4.60
N VAL A 41 -1.62 -4.07 5.61
CA VAL A 41 -0.91 -2.82 5.84
C VAL A 41 -0.23 -2.82 7.20
N ALA A 42 0.94 -2.21 7.26
CA ALA A 42 1.58 -1.86 8.52
C ALA A 42 0.95 -0.58 9.10
N GLU A 43 0.95 -0.47 10.43
CA GLU A 43 0.62 0.76 11.14
C GLU A 43 1.84 1.18 11.96
N HIS A 44 2.24 2.44 11.84
CA HIS A 44 3.42 2.97 12.50
C HIS A 44 3.16 4.37 13.03
N HIS A 45 3.66 4.65 14.24
CA HIS A 45 3.54 5.95 14.88
C HIS A 45 4.90 6.43 15.42
N HIS A 46 5.12 7.74 15.41
CA HIS A 46 6.20 8.44 16.13
C HIS A 46 7.66 8.18 15.71
N SER A 47 7.96 7.33 14.72
CA SER A 47 9.31 7.29 14.11
C SER A 47 9.26 7.23 12.58
N PRO A 48 10.24 7.80 11.86
CA PRO A 48 10.34 7.62 10.42
C PRO A 48 10.64 6.16 10.08
N LEU A 49 9.97 5.62 9.06
CA LEU A 49 10.42 4.44 8.33
C LEU A 49 11.41 4.96 7.27
N THR A 50 12.69 4.67 7.45
CA THR A 50 13.80 5.16 6.62
C THR A 50 14.06 4.26 5.43
#